data_AF-A0A3S0BFR7-F1
#
_entry.id   AF-A0A3S0BFR7-F1
#
_cell.length_a   1.000
_cell.length_b   1.000
_cell.length_c   1.000
_cell.angle_alpha   90.00
_cell.angle_beta   90.00
_cell.angle_gamma   90.00
#
_symmetry.space_group_name_H-M   'P 1'
#
loop_
_entity.id
_entity.type
_entity.pdbx_description
1 polymer ?
#
loop_
_entity_poly.entity_id
_entity_poly.type
_entity_poly.pdbx_seq_one_letter_code
_entity_poly.pdbx_strand_id
1 'polypeptide(L)'
;MDETLHKQYARYAKPGMTFIEIVIVLAIIAIMATVVVPNLMTYVNSSKKSTAKSTLQAFQGAINMFNVHTGRYPTSLNELIKKPSDERIAKKWEGPYIKQKEIPLDPWGERYVYKVTPQAENPYELYSYGPDGRGAPKAEWISVWDL
;
A
#
# COMPACT_ATOMS: atom_id res chain seq x y z
N MET A 1 -26.40 -61.05 -52.25
CA MET A 1 -26.11 -61.47 -50.86
C MET A 1 -25.23 -60.38 -50.28
N ASP A 2 -25.86 -59.38 -49.66
CA ASP A 2 -25.20 -58.21 -49.07
C ASP A 2 -25.44 -58.28 -47.55
N GLU A 3 -24.41 -58.70 -46.84
CA GLU A 3 -24.44 -58.89 -45.39
C GLU A 3 -23.84 -57.64 -44.74
N THR A 4 -24.68 -56.64 -44.53
CA THR A 4 -24.29 -55.39 -43.87
C THR A 4 -24.09 -55.60 -42.37
N LEU A 5 -22.83 -55.84 -41.98
CA LEU A 5 -22.42 -55.92 -40.57
C LEU A 5 -22.52 -54.54 -39.90
N HIS A 6 -23.68 -54.26 -39.31
CA HIS A 6 -23.88 -53.14 -38.39
C HIS A 6 -23.09 -53.37 -37.09
N LYS A 7 -21.82 -52.95 -37.05
CA LYS A 7 -21.06 -52.86 -35.80
C LYS A 7 -21.72 -51.81 -34.90
N GLN A 8 -22.54 -52.26 -33.97
CA GLN A 8 -23.04 -51.45 -32.87
C GLN A 8 -21.86 -51.07 -31.97
N TYR A 9 -21.33 -49.86 -32.14
CA TYR A 9 -20.41 -49.28 -31.19
C TYR A 9 -21.17 -49.06 -29.87
N ALA A 10 -21.00 -49.96 -28.91
CA ALA A 10 -21.55 -49.81 -27.57
C ALA A 10 -21.06 -48.48 -27.01
N ARG A 11 -21.97 -47.52 -26.85
CA ARG A 11 -21.71 -46.26 -26.17
C ARG A 11 -21.30 -46.62 -24.75
N TYR A 12 -20.02 -46.45 -24.42
CA TYR A 12 -19.57 -46.49 -23.03
C TYR A 12 -20.34 -45.43 -22.26
N ALA A 13 -21.39 -45.83 -21.56
CA ALA A 13 -22.10 -44.97 -20.64
C ALA A 13 -21.10 -44.60 -19.54
N LYS A 14 -20.77 -43.31 -19.44
CA LYS A 14 -19.94 -42.82 -18.34
C LYS A 14 -20.70 -43.13 -17.05
N PRO A 15 -20.11 -43.84 -16.09
CA PRO A 15 -20.77 -44.07 -14.80
C PRO A 15 -21.13 -42.72 -14.17
N GLY A 16 -22.33 -42.66 -13.60
CA GLY A 16 -22.79 -41.48 -12.88
C GLY A 16 -21.98 -41.25 -11.60
N MET A 17 -21.96 -40.00 -11.13
CA MET A 17 -21.26 -39.62 -9.90
C MET A 17 -21.81 -40.42 -8.71
N THR A 18 -20.91 -40.98 -7.90
CA THR A 18 -21.30 -41.82 -6.76
C THR A 18 -21.47 -40.98 -5.49
N PHE A 19 -22.29 -41.46 -4.54
CA PHE A 19 -22.46 -40.81 -3.24
C PHE A 19 -21.12 -40.64 -2.50
N ILE A 20 -20.24 -41.64 -2.57
CA ILE A 20 -18.92 -41.60 -1.93
C ILE A 20 -18.04 -40.50 -2.53
N GLU A 21 -18.16 -40.22 -3.82
CA GLU A 21 -17.42 -39.18 -4.53
C GLU A 21 -17.78 -37.79 -3.98
N ILE A 22 -19.06 -37.52 -3.79
CA ILE A 22 -19.54 -36.26 -3.22
C ILE A 22 -19.09 -36.12 -1.76
N VAL A 23 -19.12 -37.20 -0.98
CA VAL A 23 -18.65 -37.20 0.42
C VAL A 23 -17.16 -36.88 0.50
N ILE A 24 -16.33 -37.45 -0.36
CA ILE A 24 -14.89 -37.16 -0.41
C ILE A 24 -14.63 -35.70 -0.79
N VAL A 25 -15.33 -35.16 -1.80
CA VAL A 25 -15.19 -33.76 -2.22
C VAL A 25 -15.57 -32.80 -1.09
N LEU A 26 -16.69 -33.06 -0.40
CA LEU A 26 -17.12 -32.25 0.74
C LEU A 26 -16.13 -32.32 1.91
N ALA A 27 -15.53 -33.49 2.16
CA ALA A 27 -14.50 -33.64 3.17
C ALA A 27 -13.25 -32.79 2.86
N ILE A 28 -12.78 -32.80 1.60
CA ILE A 28 -11.63 -31.98 1.18
C ILE A 28 -11.96 -30.48 1.26
N ILE A 29 -13.16 -30.06 0.85
CA ILE A 29 -13.61 -28.66 0.98
C ILE A 29 -13.66 -28.22 2.45
N ALA A 30 -14.19 -29.07 3.35
CA ALA A 30 -14.26 -28.78 4.77
C ALA A 30 -12.86 -28.60 5.39
N ILE A 31 -11.89 -29.44 5.01
CA ILE A 31 -10.49 -29.32 5.43
C ILE A 31 -9.87 -28.03 4.86
N MET A 32 -10.00 -27.77 3.55
CA MET A 32 -9.44 -26.58 2.90
C MET A 32 -10.00 -25.27 3.47
N ALA A 33 -11.29 -25.23 3.80
CA ALA A 33 -11.94 -24.04 4.36
C ALA A 33 -11.28 -23.56 5.66
N THR A 34 -10.67 -24.46 6.45
CA THR A 34 -10.00 -24.09 7.71
C THR A 34 -8.67 -23.36 7.54
N VAL A 35 -7.99 -23.50 6.39
CA VAL A 35 -6.59 -23.04 6.23
C VAL A 35 -6.48 -21.67 5.55
N VAL A 36 -7.50 -21.23 4.81
CA VAL A 36 -7.38 -20.07 3.89
C VAL A 36 -7.54 -18.70 4.58
N VAL A 37 -8.12 -18.64 5.79
CA VAL A 37 -8.57 -17.39 6.41
C VAL A 37 -7.46 -16.45 6.97
N PRO A 38 -6.40 -16.92 7.67
CA PRO A 38 -5.57 -16.00 8.45
C PRO A 38 -4.53 -15.17 7.65
N ASN A 39 -4.16 -15.58 6.43
CA ASN A 39 -3.00 -15.01 5.73
C ASN A 39 -3.26 -13.66 5.03
N LEU A 40 -4.51 -13.24 4.89
CA LEU A 40 -4.84 -12.02 4.14
C LEU A 40 -4.54 -10.74 4.93
N MET A 41 -4.78 -10.75 6.25
CA MET A 41 -4.66 -9.55 7.08
C MET A 41 -3.21 -9.09 7.27
N THR A 42 -2.28 -10.03 7.46
CA THR A 42 -0.85 -9.73 7.63
C THR A 42 -0.25 -9.16 6.35
N TYR A 43 -0.64 -9.70 5.20
CA TYR A 43 -0.21 -9.22 3.89
C TYR A 43 -0.70 -7.78 3.61
N VAL A 44 -1.97 -7.51 3.88
CA VAL A 44 -2.55 -6.16 3.72
C VAL A 44 -1.85 -5.16 4.63
N ASN A 45 -1.60 -5.50 5.89
CA ASN A 45 -0.96 -4.56 6.82
C ASN A 45 0.51 -4.30 6.44
N SER A 46 1.24 -5.32 5.99
CA SER A 46 2.61 -5.17 5.45
C SER A 46 2.64 -4.27 4.21
N SER A 47 1.72 -4.48 3.27
CA SER A 47 1.59 -3.66 2.06
C SER A 47 1.29 -2.19 2.37
N LYS A 48 0.40 -1.94 3.33
CA LYS A 48 0.13 -0.59 3.86
C LYS A 48 1.38 0.04 4.46
N LYS A 49 2.10 -0.66 5.33
CA LYS A 49 3.37 -0.15 5.90
C LYS A 49 4.38 0.19 4.80
N SER A 50 4.58 -0.70 3.83
CA SER A 50 5.48 -0.47 2.68
C SER A 50 5.08 0.78 1.89
N THR A 51 3.79 0.93 1.59
CA THR A 51 3.26 2.11 0.90
C THR A 51 3.54 3.39 1.68
N ALA A 52 3.29 3.39 2.99
CA ALA A 52 3.55 4.54 3.85
C ALA A 52 5.04 4.93 3.83
N LYS A 53 5.94 3.94 3.92
CA LYS A 53 7.39 4.15 3.84
C LYS A 53 7.81 4.77 2.51
N SER A 54 7.33 4.24 1.38
CA SER A 54 7.65 4.79 0.06
C SER A 54 7.15 6.24 -0.10
N THR A 55 5.96 6.56 0.42
CA THR A 55 5.44 7.93 0.41
C THR A 55 6.29 8.88 1.26
N LEU A 56 6.72 8.45 2.45
CA LEU A 56 7.61 9.23 3.32
C LEU A 56 8.96 9.52 2.64
N GLN A 57 9.57 8.53 2.00
CA GLN A 57 10.81 8.70 1.24
C GLN A 57 10.62 9.67 0.06
N ALA A 58 9.50 9.57 -0.66
CA ALA A 58 9.18 10.50 -1.74
C ALA A 58 9.03 11.95 -1.23
N PHE A 59 8.38 12.14 -0.07
CA PHE A 59 8.30 13.45 0.56
C PHE A 59 9.65 13.96 1.03
N GLN A 60 10.49 13.13 1.64
CA GLN A 60 11.86 13.52 2.02
C GLN A 60 12.66 13.98 0.80
N GLY A 61 12.59 13.25 -0.32
CA GLY A 61 13.22 13.67 -1.57
C GLY A 61 12.72 15.03 -2.06
N ALA A 62 11.40 15.24 -2.04
CA ALA A 62 10.79 16.51 -2.43
C ALA A 62 11.16 17.66 -1.49
N ILE A 63 11.20 17.43 -0.18
CA ILE A 63 11.62 18.39 0.84
C ILE A 63 13.09 18.77 0.64
N ASN A 64 13.95 17.79 0.35
CA ASN A 64 15.36 18.03 0.09
C ASN A 64 15.54 18.87 -1.18
N MET A 65 14.81 18.57 -2.25
CA MET A 65 14.85 19.38 -3.48
C MET A 65 14.34 20.80 -3.26
N PHE A 66 13.25 20.97 -2.50
CA PHE A 66 12.76 22.28 -2.08
C PHE A 66 13.84 23.06 -1.34
N ASN A 67 14.57 22.41 -0.43
CA ASN A 67 15.67 23.03 0.30
C ASN A 67 16.81 23.45 -0.65
N VAL A 68 17.24 22.57 -1.56
CA VAL A 68 18.30 22.89 -2.53
C VAL A 68 17.95 24.14 -3.35
N HIS A 69 16.69 24.29 -3.78
CA HIS A 69 16.28 25.41 -4.62
C HIS A 69 16.10 26.70 -3.80
N THR A 70 15.44 26.60 -2.65
CA THR A 70 15.01 27.79 -1.89
C THR A 70 15.99 28.21 -0.79
N GLY A 71 16.89 27.31 -0.37
CA GLY A 71 17.82 27.47 0.74
C GLY A 71 17.20 27.26 2.12
N ARG A 72 15.94 26.77 2.21
CA ARG A 72 15.30 26.43 3.50
C ARG A 72 14.39 25.22 3.37
N TYR A 73 14.11 24.55 4.49
CA TYR A 73 13.04 23.56 4.53
C TYR A 73 11.66 24.24 4.38
N PRO A 74 10.67 23.55 3.77
CA PRO A 74 9.31 24.05 3.70
C PRO A 74 8.73 24.19 5.12
N THR A 75 7.81 25.13 5.36
CA THR A 75 7.13 25.22 6.67
C THR A 75 5.94 24.27 6.75
N SER A 76 5.40 23.89 5.59
CA SER A 76 4.30 22.95 5.42
C SER A 76 4.52 22.12 4.16
N LEU A 77 4.06 20.86 4.17
CA LEU A 77 4.07 20.00 2.99
C LEU A 77 3.33 20.62 1.79
N ASN A 78 2.40 21.56 2.03
CA ASN A 78 1.72 22.28 0.95
C ASN A 78 2.66 23.10 0.06
N GLU A 79 3.81 23.55 0.58
CA GLU A 79 4.84 24.28 -0.21
C GLU A 79 5.53 23.38 -1.24
N LEU A 80 5.37 22.06 -1.14
CA LEU A 80 5.83 21.10 -2.15
C LEU A 80 4.94 21.11 -3.39
N ILE A 81 3.67 21.51 -3.26
CA ILE A 81 2.69 21.53 -4.35
C ILE A 81 2.47 22.95 -4.85
N LYS A 82 2.22 23.86 -3.91
CA LYS A 82 1.82 25.24 -4.18
C LYS A 82 3.01 26.15 -3.95
N LYS A 83 3.17 27.11 -4.86
CA LYS A 83 4.18 28.15 -4.75
C LYS A 83 4.03 28.90 -3.41
N PRO A 84 5.10 29.02 -2.60
CA PRO A 84 5.06 29.75 -1.33
C PRO A 84 4.70 31.23 -1.52
N SER A 85 4.00 31.81 -0.55
CA SER A 85 3.62 33.24 -0.56
C SER A 85 4.79 34.19 -0.29
N ASP A 86 5.89 33.70 0.28
CA ASP A 86 7.11 34.48 0.50
C ASP A 86 7.79 34.74 -0.85
N GLU A 87 7.81 36.00 -1.30
CA GLU A 87 8.35 36.41 -2.60
C GLU A 87 9.81 36.01 -2.83
N ARG A 88 10.63 36.01 -1.77
CA ARG A 88 12.06 35.65 -1.88
C ARG A 88 12.22 34.17 -2.22
N ILE A 89 11.36 33.35 -1.64
CA ILE A 89 11.31 31.90 -1.86
C ILE A 89 10.61 31.58 -3.17
N ALA A 90 9.50 32.27 -3.45
CA ALA A 90 8.71 32.15 -4.66
C ALA A 90 9.54 32.38 -5.94
N LYS A 91 10.55 33.24 -5.91
CA LYS A 91 11.47 33.45 -7.04
C LYS A 91 12.38 32.26 -7.33
N LYS A 92 12.75 31.51 -6.30
CA LYS A 92 13.64 30.34 -6.40
C LYS A 92 12.89 29.01 -6.46
N TRP A 93 11.59 29.03 -6.26
CA TRP A 93 10.75 27.84 -6.27
C TRP A 93 10.57 27.34 -7.71
N GLU A 94 10.94 26.08 -7.96
CA GLU A 94 10.83 25.43 -9.28
C GLU A 94 9.88 24.23 -9.25
N GLY A 95 9.04 24.14 -8.22
CA GLY A 95 8.07 23.05 -8.09
C GLY A 95 6.96 23.09 -9.16
N PRO A 96 5.95 22.21 -9.05
CA PRO A 96 5.68 21.32 -7.92
C PRO A 96 6.73 20.21 -7.74
N TYR A 97 7.15 19.96 -6.51
CA TYR A 97 8.13 18.92 -6.16
C TYR A 97 7.49 17.52 -6.02
N ILE A 98 6.16 17.46 -6.02
CA ILE A 98 5.39 16.22 -6.06
C ILE A 98 4.38 16.26 -7.20
N LYS A 99 4.08 15.10 -7.79
CA LYS A 99 3.17 15.00 -8.94
C LYS A 99 1.70 15.17 -8.55
N GLN A 100 1.38 14.94 -7.28
CA GLN A 100 0.03 14.99 -6.75
C GLN A 100 -0.44 16.43 -6.55
N LYS A 101 -1.71 16.69 -6.83
CA LYS A 101 -2.35 18.01 -6.63
C LYS A 101 -2.60 18.33 -5.16
N GLU A 102 -2.63 17.31 -4.33
CA GLU A 102 -2.90 17.39 -2.89
C GLU A 102 -1.98 16.42 -2.17
N ILE A 103 -1.71 16.70 -0.88
CA ILE A 103 -0.95 15.79 -0.05
C ILE A 103 -1.80 14.55 0.23
N PRO A 104 -1.39 13.35 -0.24
CA PRO A 104 -2.14 12.13 0.03
C PRO A 104 -2.21 11.85 1.53
N LEU A 105 -3.28 11.17 1.93
CA LEU A 105 -3.39 10.55 3.24
C LEU A 105 -2.50 9.31 3.29
N ASP A 106 -2.15 8.90 4.49
CA ASP A 106 -1.48 7.63 4.70
C ASP A 106 -2.45 6.45 4.43
N PRO A 107 -1.94 5.20 4.37
CA PRO A 107 -2.76 4.02 4.07
C PRO A 107 -3.84 3.67 5.10
N TRP A 108 -3.91 4.41 6.22
CA TRP A 108 -4.92 4.29 7.26
C TRP A 108 -5.88 5.49 7.29
N GLY A 109 -5.72 6.44 6.35
CA GLY A 109 -6.61 7.59 6.19
C GLY A 109 -6.23 8.80 7.06
N GLU A 110 -5.07 8.78 7.70
CA GLU A 110 -4.57 9.89 8.52
C GLU A 110 -3.60 10.77 7.71
N ARG A 111 -3.45 12.04 8.14
CA ARG A 111 -2.51 12.95 7.48
C ARG A 111 -1.09 12.68 7.95
N TYR A 112 -0.14 12.69 7.03
CA TYR A 112 1.28 12.72 7.39
C TYR A 112 1.60 13.94 8.25
N VAL A 113 2.39 13.71 9.30
CA VAL A 113 2.83 14.77 10.20
C VAL A 113 4.17 15.27 9.73
N TYR A 114 4.27 16.59 9.54
CA TYR A 114 5.50 17.29 9.21
C TYR A 114 5.70 18.45 10.17
N LYS A 115 6.84 18.50 10.86
CA LYS A 115 7.19 19.57 11.79
C LYS A 115 8.67 19.92 11.63
N VAL A 116 8.97 21.20 11.42
CA VAL A 116 10.36 21.66 11.37
C VAL A 116 10.92 21.71 12.79
N THR A 117 12.11 21.15 13.00
CA THR A 117 12.77 21.06 14.31
C THR A 117 14.21 21.55 14.19
N PRO A 118 14.44 22.88 14.12
CA PRO A 118 15.77 23.43 13.84
C PRO A 118 16.83 23.10 14.90
N GLN A 119 16.41 22.76 16.12
CA GLN A 119 17.28 22.46 17.26
C GLN A 119 17.41 20.97 17.58
N ALA A 120 16.74 20.09 16.82
CA ALA A 120 16.85 18.65 17.00
C ALA A 120 17.96 18.07 16.11
N GLU A 121 18.33 16.81 16.38
CA GLU A 121 19.28 16.04 15.55
C GLU A 121 18.83 15.99 14.09
N ASN A 122 17.52 15.81 13.87
CA ASN A 122 16.90 15.87 12.56
C ASN A 122 16.32 17.28 12.31
N PRO A 123 16.55 17.88 11.13
CA PRO A 123 16.08 19.24 10.83
C PRO A 123 14.55 19.37 10.77
N TYR A 124 13.85 18.25 10.61
CA TYR A 124 12.41 18.15 10.65
C TYR A 124 11.98 16.74 11.07
N GLU A 125 10.79 16.62 11.62
CA GLU A 125 10.08 15.37 11.80
C GLU A 125 9.13 15.14 10.62
N LEU A 126 9.14 13.93 10.06
CA LEU A 126 8.21 13.50 9.03
C LEU A 126 7.81 12.05 9.30
N TYR A 127 6.55 11.81 9.66
CA TYR A 127 6.06 10.49 10.04
C TYR A 127 4.57 10.27 9.75
N SER A 128 4.17 9.00 9.71
CA SER A 128 2.79 8.54 9.85
C SER A 128 2.63 7.85 11.20
N TYR A 129 1.46 7.98 11.79
CA TYR A 129 1.13 7.30 13.04
C TYR A 129 1.02 5.78 12.90
N GLY A 130 0.84 5.28 11.68
CA GLY A 130 0.69 3.86 11.42
C GLY A 130 -0.74 3.34 11.70
N PRO A 131 -0.90 2.02 11.90
CA PRO A 131 -2.21 1.37 11.93
C PRO A 131 -3.11 1.82 13.08
N ASP A 132 -2.54 2.12 14.25
CA ASP A 132 -3.28 2.53 15.44
C ASP A 132 -3.51 4.05 15.51
N GLY A 133 -3.09 4.78 14.47
CA GLY A 133 -3.31 6.21 14.34
C GLY A 133 -2.75 7.01 15.52
N ARG A 134 -3.37 8.16 15.81
CA ARG A 134 -2.87 9.11 16.82
C ARG A 134 -2.73 8.55 18.24
N GLY A 135 -3.38 7.43 18.56
CA GLY A 135 -3.27 6.75 19.85
C GLY A 135 -2.05 5.84 19.97
N ALA A 136 -1.36 5.57 18.86
CA ALA A 136 -0.20 4.68 18.82
C ALA A 136 0.97 5.23 19.67
N PRO A 137 1.69 4.37 20.40
CA PRO A 137 2.93 4.76 21.06
C PRO A 137 3.96 5.22 20.01
N LYS A 138 4.82 6.16 20.39
CA LYS A 138 5.82 6.76 19.47
C LYS A 138 6.72 5.73 18.78
N ALA A 139 7.00 4.61 19.44
CA ALA A 139 7.81 3.51 18.90
C ALA A 139 7.17 2.79 17.69
N GLU A 140 5.85 2.94 17.50
CA GLU A 140 5.12 2.32 16.39
C GLU A 140 4.92 3.27 15.21
N TRP A 141 5.26 4.56 15.38
CA TRP A 141 5.18 5.52 14.29
C TRP A 141 6.17 5.16 13.19
N ILE A 142 5.77 5.40 11.95
CA ILE A 142 6.60 5.19 10.78
C ILE A 142 7.24 6.53 10.46
N SER A 143 8.43 6.77 11.00
CA SER A 143 9.23 7.98 10.75
C SER A 143 10.15 7.78 9.55
N VAL A 144 10.36 8.84 8.77
CA VAL A 144 11.29 8.80 7.63
C VAL A 144 12.75 8.57 8.04
N TRP A 145 13.09 8.90 9.28
CA TRP A 145 14.44 8.74 9.82
C TRP A 145 14.75 7.33 10.32
N ASP A 146 13.72 6.48 10.45
CA ASP A 146 13.83 5.08 10.86
C ASP A 146 13.74 4.11 9.65
N LEU A 147 13.79 4.63 8.41
CA LEU A 147 13.59 3.87 7.16
C LEU A 147 14.88 3.38 6.52
#